data_AF-A0A845HAF1-F1
#
_entry.id   AF-A0A845HAF1-F1
#
_cell.length_a   1.000
_cell.length_b   1.000
_cell.length_c   1.000
_cell.angle_alpha   90.00
_cell.angle_beta   90.00
_cell.angle_gamma   90.00
#
_symmetry.space_group_name_H-M   'P 1'
#
loop_
_entity.id
_entity.type
_entity.pdbx_description
1 polymer ?
#
loop_
_entity_poly.entity_id
_entity_poly.type
_entity_poly.pdbx_seq_one_letter_code
_entity_poly.pdbx_strand_id
1 'polypeptide(L)'
;MQRLSAGILVVAALCGSAIAAESPGQEFKPGAFKLQRGPQNELMVLGTAHLSQLPKSFDPANLSVLMERLAGWQPKAIAIEALSGAQCAYLRNYPERYDDAIKSYCWDTAPAASATGLDVPAATAQVDRMLAAWPAAPSAGQRRKLASLFLAAGEPASAMVQWLRLPVDERHAGDGLNDKLVEVLNKLREKRNEDYQIAAPLAARCGHERVYPMDDHTSDSPVDDAKASGEAIMKAWDNPFVAAGRREDEALRGGLGTPSGVLAMYRAYNAASAAERVFRADFGAALEEPSPQHYGRGYVAYWETRNLRMASNIREAMSLRPGSRTLVIVGAAHKGYLEAYLNQMHDARVVGTDAILRAE
;
A
#
# COMPACT_ATOMS: atom_id res chain seq x y z
N MET A 1 -33.78 -16.91 90.99
CA MET A 1 -33.35 -18.00 90.08
C MET A 1 -34.10 -17.84 88.76
N GLN A 2 -33.39 -18.09 87.65
CA GLN A 2 -33.87 -18.12 86.24
C GLN A 2 -34.14 -16.75 85.58
N ARG A 3 -33.65 -16.42 84.39
CA ARG A 3 -32.48 -16.82 83.58
C ARG A 3 -32.41 -15.72 82.50
N LEU A 4 -31.25 -15.09 82.32
CA LEU A 4 -31.01 -14.11 81.27
C LEU A 4 -31.16 -14.74 79.88
N SER A 5 -31.72 -14.00 78.94
CA SER A 5 -31.56 -14.27 77.50
C SER A 5 -31.43 -12.94 76.78
N ALA A 6 -30.18 -12.60 76.46
CA ALA A 6 -29.81 -11.46 75.64
C ALA A 6 -30.11 -11.79 74.17
N GLY A 7 -30.97 -10.99 73.54
CA GLY A 7 -31.20 -11.05 72.09
C GLY A 7 -30.10 -10.30 71.36
N ILE A 8 -29.23 -11.02 70.67
CA ILE A 8 -28.21 -10.47 69.76
C ILE A 8 -28.92 -10.09 68.45
N LEU A 9 -28.93 -8.80 68.13
CA LEU A 9 -29.35 -8.28 66.83
C LEU A 9 -28.17 -8.43 65.86
N VAL A 10 -28.23 -9.42 64.96
CA VAL A 10 -27.24 -9.57 63.88
C VAL A 10 -27.62 -8.60 62.77
N VAL A 11 -26.91 -7.48 62.68
CA VAL A 11 -26.94 -6.61 61.50
C VAL A 11 -26.05 -7.27 60.44
N ALA A 12 -26.68 -7.89 59.43
CA ALA A 12 -25.96 -8.38 58.26
C ALA A 12 -25.45 -7.18 57.46
N ALA A 13 -24.17 -6.86 57.61
CA ALA A 13 -23.47 -5.93 56.74
C ALA A 13 -23.32 -6.58 55.36
N LEU A 14 -24.22 -6.24 54.44
CA LEU A 14 -24.03 -6.46 53.01
C LEU A 14 -22.85 -5.59 52.57
N CYS A 15 -21.63 -6.16 52.63
CA CYS A 15 -20.48 -5.63 51.91
C CYS A 15 -20.73 -5.84 50.42
N GLY A 16 -21.51 -4.94 49.82
CA GLY A 16 -21.54 -4.79 48.38
C GLY A 16 -20.16 -4.33 47.95
N SER A 17 -19.40 -5.23 47.33
CA SER A 17 -18.22 -4.86 46.55
C SER A 17 -18.70 -3.99 45.39
N ALA A 18 -18.86 -2.70 45.63
CA ALA A 18 -18.92 -1.72 44.57
C ALA A 18 -17.55 -1.76 43.89
N ILE A 19 -17.43 -2.55 42.82
CA ILE A 19 -16.39 -2.32 41.82
C ILE A 19 -16.70 -0.93 41.30
N ALA A 20 -16.02 0.07 41.85
CA ALA A 20 -15.99 1.39 41.26
C ALA A 20 -15.47 1.18 39.84
N ALA A 21 -16.36 1.30 38.85
CA ALA A 21 -15.93 1.46 37.48
C ALA A 21 -14.97 2.64 37.49
N GLU A 22 -13.69 2.39 37.27
CA GLU A 22 -12.74 3.45 36.97
C GLU A 22 -13.39 4.31 35.89
N SER A 23 -13.61 5.59 36.18
CA SER A 23 -13.96 6.53 35.12
C SER A 23 -12.88 6.34 34.07
N PRO A 24 -13.23 5.91 32.83
CA PRO A 24 -12.20 5.70 31.84
C PRO A 24 -11.45 7.01 31.72
N GLY A 25 -10.18 7.02 32.12
CA GLY A 25 -9.31 8.15 31.90
C GLY A 25 -9.45 8.54 30.43
N GLN A 26 -9.49 9.84 30.15
CA GLN A 26 -9.75 10.35 28.80
C GLN A 26 -8.92 9.56 27.79
N GLU A 27 -9.59 8.79 26.93
CA GLU A 27 -8.96 7.87 25.99
C GLU A 27 -7.92 8.65 25.16
N PHE A 28 -6.66 8.21 25.19
CA PHE A 28 -5.62 8.87 24.43
C PHE A 28 -5.84 8.64 22.93
N LYS A 29 -6.17 9.71 22.21
CA LYS A 29 -6.39 9.71 20.75
C LYS A 29 -5.24 10.46 20.08
N PRO A 30 -4.22 9.79 19.53
CA PRO A 30 -3.06 10.46 18.91
C PRO A 30 -3.48 11.49 17.86
N GLY A 31 -4.48 11.15 17.05
CA GLY A 31 -5.03 12.02 16.00
C GLY A 31 -5.71 13.30 16.52
N ALA A 32 -6.02 13.42 17.82
CA ALA A 32 -6.52 14.67 18.41
C ALA A 32 -5.39 15.70 18.62
N PHE A 33 -4.13 15.26 18.67
CA PHE A 33 -2.96 16.11 18.88
C PHE A 33 -2.27 16.43 17.55
N LYS A 34 -2.97 17.14 16.66
CA LYS A 34 -2.40 17.55 15.36
C LYS A 34 -1.40 18.68 15.48
N LEU A 35 -0.43 18.73 14.57
CA LEU A 35 0.50 19.84 14.40
C LEU A 35 -0.30 21.13 14.17
N GLN A 36 -0.13 22.10 15.07
CA GLN A 36 -0.87 23.37 15.05
C GLN A 36 -0.11 24.50 14.31
N ARG A 37 1.22 24.39 14.19
CA ARG A 37 2.10 25.40 13.59
C ARG A 37 3.04 24.75 12.59
N GLY A 38 3.18 25.37 11.42
CA GLY A 38 4.00 24.85 10.33
C GLY A 38 3.19 24.06 9.29
N PRO A 39 3.81 23.68 8.17
CA PRO A 39 3.11 23.00 7.09
C PRO A 39 2.84 21.53 7.46
N GLN A 40 1.57 21.12 7.36
CA GLN A 40 1.18 19.71 7.54
C GLN A 40 1.50 18.90 6.28
N ASN A 41 1.85 17.63 6.45
CA ASN A 41 1.92 16.70 5.35
C ASN A 41 0.50 16.36 4.89
N GLU A 42 0.27 16.37 3.59
CA GLU A 42 -0.99 15.95 2.98
C GLU A 42 -0.82 14.56 2.39
N LEU A 43 -1.76 13.67 2.70
CA LEU A 43 -1.78 12.30 2.23
C LEU A 43 -3.03 12.08 1.39
N MET A 44 -2.89 11.53 0.20
CA MET A 44 -4.01 11.02 -0.59
C MET A 44 -3.77 9.54 -0.91
N VAL A 45 -4.76 8.68 -0.64
CA VAL A 45 -4.68 7.24 -0.92
C VAL A 45 -5.58 6.91 -2.11
N LEU A 46 -4.99 6.56 -3.25
CA LEU A 46 -5.70 6.11 -4.43
C LEU A 46 -5.86 4.58 -4.37
N GLY A 47 -7.08 4.13 -4.13
CA GLY A 47 -7.50 2.74 -4.28
C GLY A 47 -7.61 2.34 -5.76
N THR A 48 -7.10 1.17 -6.12
CA THR A 48 -7.09 0.64 -7.48
C THR A 48 -7.76 -0.75 -7.54
N ALA A 49 -8.17 -1.17 -8.74
CA ALA A 49 -8.67 -2.54 -8.99
C ALA A 49 -7.56 -3.56 -9.29
N HIS A 50 -6.29 -3.18 -9.18
CA HIS A 50 -5.17 -3.84 -9.86
C HIS A 50 -5.36 -3.87 -11.39
N LEU A 51 -4.60 -3.07 -12.13
CA LEU A 51 -4.72 -2.99 -13.59
C LEU A 51 -4.56 -4.38 -14.23
N SER A 52 -3.77 -5.26 -13.62
CA SER A 52 -3.61 -6.66 -14.04
C SER A 52 -4.94 -7.42 -14.14
N GLN A 53 -5.95 -7.08 -13.32
CA GLN A 53 -7.29 -7.68 -13.33
C GLN A 53 -8.23 -7.12 -14.42
N LEU A 54 -7.86 -6.02 -15.07
CA LEU A 54 -8.64 -5.48 -16.18
C LEU A 54 -8.55 -6.36 -17.44
N PRO A 55 -9.52 -6.24 -18.37
CA PRO A 55 -9.49 -6.98 -19.64
C PRO A 55 -8.19 -6.76 -20.40
N LYS A 56 -7.76 -7.76 -21.19
CA LYS A 56 -6.57 -7.65 -22.05
C LYS A 56 -6.66 -6.52 -23.08
N SER A 57 -7.88 -6.12 -23.45
CA SER A 57 -8.19 -5.02 -24.35
C SER A 57 -8.14 -3.64 -23.71
N PHE A 58 -7.85 -3.54 -22.41
CA PHE A 58 -7.71 -2.24 -21.73
C PHE A 58 -6.57 -1.44 -22.35
N ASP A 59 -6.88 -0.22 -22.80
CA ASP A 59 -5.91 0.73 -23.33
C ASP A 59 -5.44 1.68 -22.22
N PRO A 60 -4.14 1.69 -21.85
CA PRO A 60 -3.59 2.61 -20.85
C PRO A 60 -3.77 4.08 -21.21
N ALA A 61 -4.01 4.45 -22.47
CA ALA A 61 -4.33 5.83 -22.87
C ALA A 61 -5.61 6.36 -22.19
N ASN A 62 -6.52 5.47 -21.80
CA ASN A 62 -7.73 5.84 -21.04
C ASN A 62 -7.44 6.24 -19.58
N LEU A 63 -6.20 6.12 -19.09
CA LEU A 63 -5.79 6.69 -17.79
C LEU A 63 -5.57 8.20 -17.85
N SER A 64 -5.59 8.83 -19.03
CA SER A 64 -5.25 10.26 -19.23
C SER A 64 -5.90 11.22 -18.23
N VAL A 65 -7.23 11.17 -18.06
CA VAL A 65 -7.94 12.08 -17.14
C VAL A 65 -7.57 11.81 -15.68
N LEU A 66 -7.41 10.54 -15.28
CA LEU A 66 -6.90 10.21 -13.94
C LEU A 66 -5.51 10.83 -13.73
N MET A 67 -4.61 10.66 -14.70
CA MET A 67 -3.24 11.17 -14.63
C MET A 67 -3.20 12.69 -14.55
N GLU A 68 -4.11 13.39 -15.24
CA GLU A 68 -4.26 14.85 -15.13
C GLU A 68 -4.71 15.29 -13.74
N ARG A 69 -5.72 14.64 -13.16
CA ARG A 69 -6.20 14.96 -11.80
C ARG A 69 -5.13 14.71 -10.74
N LEU A 70 -4.43 13.58 -10.82
CA LEU A 70 -3.34 13.24 -9.90
C LEU A 70 -2.14 14.19 -10.06
N ALA A 71 -1.75 14.53 -11.28
CA ALA A 71 -0.67 15.49 -11.53
C ALA A 71 -1.04 16.91 -11.06
N GLY A 72 -2.30 17.32 -11.24
CA GLY A 72 -2.82 18.60 -10.78
C GLY A 72 -2.76 18.77 -9.26
N TRP A 73 -2.86 17.68 -8.50
CA TRP A 73 -2.65 17.70 -7.05
C TRP A 73 -1.17 17.91 -6.66
N GLN A 74 -0.23 17.75 -7.60
CA GLN A 74 1.22 17.93 -7.41
C GLN A 74 1.80 17.12 -6.25
N PRO A 75 1.69 15.77 -6.26
CA PRO A 75 2.37 14.93 -5.29
C PRO A 75 3.88 15.20 -5.32
N LYS A 76 4.51 15.25 -4.15
CA LYS A 76 5.96 15.40 -3.96
C LYS A 76 6.64 14.06 -3.66
N ALA A 77 5.87 13.05 -3.26
CA ALA A 77 6.27 11.66 -3.16
C ALA A 77 5.11 10.76 -3.64
N ILE A 78 5.45 9.60 -4.20
CA ILE A 78 4.48 8.59 -4.63
C ILE A 78 4.90 7.26 -4.04
N ALA A 79 4.07 6.71 -3.17
CA ALA A 79 4.26 5.39 -2.57
C ALA A 79 3.40 4.34 -3.28
N ILE A 80 3.93 3.14 -3.46
CA ILE A 80 3.31 2.07 -4.26
C ILE A 80 3.24 0.75 -3.47
N GLU A 81 2.20 -0.04 -3.75
CA GLU A 81 2.05 -1.41 -3.23
C GLU A 81 3.01 -2.38 -3.92
N ALA A 82 4.29 -2.24 -3.59
CA ALA A 82 5.35 -3.16 -3.97
C ALA A 82 6.27 -3.39 -2.78
N LEU A 83 6.89 -4.57 -2.72
CA LEU A 83 7.98 -4.84 -1.79
C LEU A 83 9.24 -4.09 -2.23
N SER A 84 9.93 -3.46 -1.28
CA SER A 84 11.25 -2.89 -1.56
C SER A 84 12.26 -4.01 -1.80
N GLY A 85 13.32 -3.72 -2.56
CA GLY A 85 14.37 -4.72 -2.76
C GLY A 85 15.08 -5.07 -1.44
N ALA A 86 15.24 -4.12 -0.52
CA ALA A 86 15.79 -4.35 0.82
C ALA A 86 14.95 -5.35 1.62
N GLN A 87 13.63 -5.24 1.55
CA GLN A 87 12.73 -6.20 2.18
C GLN A 87 12.81 -7.56 1.51
N CYS A 88 12.84 -7.63 0.18
CA CYS A 88 13.06 -8.89 -0.52
C CYS A 88 14.41 -9.54 -0.18
N ALA A 89 15.46 -8.76 0.01
CA ALA A 89 16.74 -9.25 0.50
C ALA A 89 16.62 -9.81 1.92
N TYR A 90 15.86 -9.15 2.80
CA TYR A 90 15.55 -9.66 4.14
C TYR A 90 14.77 -10.98 4.08
N LEU A 91 13.65 -11.04 3.34
CA LEU A 91 12.79 -12.22 3.25
C LEU A 91 13.54 -13.46 2.75
N ARG A 92 14.46 -13.29 1.79
CA ARG A 92 15.31 -14.38 1.26
C ARG A 92 16.21 -15.04 2.31
N ASN A 93 16.44 -14.44 3.47
CA ASN A 93 17.14 -15.08 4.59
C ASN A 93 16.25 -16.05 5.40
N TYR A 94 14.93 -16.05 5.17
CA TYR A 94 13.97 -16.90 5.86
C TYR A 94 13.04 -17.61 4.85
N PRO A 95 13.60 -18.40 3.90
CA PRO A 95 12.84 -18.98 2.80
C PRO A 95 11.74 -19.94 3.29
N GLU A 96 11.95 -20.69 4.37
CA GLU A 96 10.92 -21.59 4.93
C GLU A 96 9.64 -20.85 5.32
N ARG A 97 9.75 -19.58 5.72
CA ARG A 97 8.62 -18.75 6.13
C ARG A 97 8.03 -17.95 4.98
N TYR A 98 8.85 -17.48 4.05
CA TYR A 98 8.47 -16.48 3.04
C TYR A 98 8.59 -16.96 1.59
N ASP A 99 8.73 -18.27 1.33
CA ASP A 99 8.91 -18.82 -0.03
C ASP A 99 7.83 -18.32 -1.01
N ASP A 100 6.55 -18.33 -0.61
CA ASP A 100 5.45 -17.83 -1.43
C ASP A 100 5.56 -16.33 -1.71
N ALA A 101 5.84 -15.53 -0.67
CA ALA A 101 6.02 -14.09 -0.82
C ALA A 101 7.20 -13.74 -1.73
N ILE A 102 8.32 -14.47 -1.60
CA ILE A 102 9.50 -14.30 -2.44
C ILE A 102 9.17 -14.61 -3.91
N LYS A 103 8.45 -15.70 -4.19
CA LYS A 103 8.08 -16.11 -5.55
C LYS A 103 7.06 -15.17 -6.19
N SER A 104 6.10 -14.69 -5.41
CA SER A 104 4.95 -13.93 -5.90
C SER A 104 5.24 -12.44 -6.05
N TYR A 105 6.02 -11.85 -5.14
CA TYR A 105 6.15 -10.39 -5.04
C TYR A 105 7.57 -9.86 -5.22
N CYS A 106 8.61 -10.67 -4.98
CA CYS A 106 9.98 -10.17 -5.06
C CYS A 106 10.54 -10.13 -6.49
N TRP A 107 11.08 -8.98 -6.86
CA TRP A 107 11.79 -8.79 -8.12
C TRP A 107 13.06 -9.65 -8.20
N ASP A 108 13.29 -10.28 -9.36
CA ASP A 108 14.54 -10.97 -9.66
C ASP A 108 15.64 -9.98 -10.05
N THR A 109 16.61 -9.80 -9.17
CA THR A 109 17.74 -8.87 -9.36
C THR A 109 18.91 -9.52 -10.10
N ALA A 110 18.90 -10.83 -10.37
CA ALA A 110 20.05 -11.53 -10.95
C ALA A 110 20.56 -10.92 -12.28
N PRO A 111 19.70 -10.52 -13.24
CA PRO A 111 20.17 -9.87 -14.47
C PRO A 111 20.88 -8.54 -14.20
N ALA A 112 20.40 -7.76 -13.23
CA ALA A 112 20.97 -6.46 -12.90
C ALA A 112 22.25 -6.62 -12.08
N ALA A 113 22.28 -7.56 -11.13
CA ALA A 113 23.49 -7.92 -10.39
C ALA A 113 24.61 -8.38 -11.34
N SER A 114 24.28 -9.17 -12.37
CA SER A 114 25.25 -9.57 -13.40
C SER A 114 25.78 -8.38 -14.21
N ALA A 115 24.94 -7.37 -14.50
CA ALA A 115 25.34 -6.20 -15.27
C ALA A 115 26.14 -5.18 -14.45
N THR A 116 25.82 -5.01 -13.17
CA THR A 116 26.42 -3.96 -12.32
C THR A 116 27.50 -4.49 -11.38
N GLY A 117 27.54 -5.80 -11.14
CA GLY A 117 28.39 -6.42 -10.12
C GLY A 117 27.96 -6.11 -8.69
N LEU A 118 26.68 -5.77 -8.46
CA LEU A 118 26.17 -5.33 -7.16
C LEU A 118 25.05 -6.24 -6.68
N ASP A 119 25.10 -6.60 -5.41
CA ASP A 119 23.95 -7.14 -4.70
C ASP A 119 22.99 -6.01 -4.30
N VAL A 120 21.86 -6.39 -3.71
CA VAL A 120 20.81 -5.43 -3.32
C VAL A 120 21.32 -4.39 -2.31
N PRO A 121 21.95 -4.75 -1.16
CA PRO A 121 22.44 -3.75 -0.21
C PRO A 121 23.45 -2.78 -0.83
N ALA A 122 24.41 -3.27 -1.62
CA ALA A 122 25.41 -2.42 -2.26
C ALA A 122 24.79 -1.50 -3.32
N ALA A 123 23.82 -1.99 -4.10
CA ALA A 123 23.08 -1.18 -5.06
C ALA A 123 22.23 -0.10 -4.39
N THR A 124 21.49 -0.43 -3.33
CA THR A 124 20.71 0.54 -2.54
C THR A 124 21.60 1.65 -1.98
N ALA A 125 22.75 1.30 -1.40
CA ALA A 125 23.70 2.29 -0.90
C ALA A 125 24.27 3.19 -2.01
N GLN A 126 24.44 2.66 -3.24
CA GLN A 126 24.85 3.47 -4.40
C GLN A 126 23.73 4.38 -4.91
N VAL A 127 22.48 3.91 -4.92
CA VAL A 127 21.31 4.74 -5.23
C VAL A 127 21.26 5.94 -4.29
N ASP A 128 21.35 5.71 -2.98
CA ASP A 128 21.26 6.79 -1.99
C ASP A 128 22.41 7.80 -2.12
N ARG A 129 23.65 7.32 -2.33
CA ARG A 129 24.80 8.20 -2.60
C ARG A 129 24.62 9.02 -3.87
N MET A 130 24.12 8.40 -4.94
CA MET A 130 23.92 9.08 -6.22
C MET A 130 22.80 10.12 -6.14
N LEU A 131 21.71 9.81 -5.44
CA LEU A 131 20.60 10.74 -5.21
C LEU A 131 20.99 11.91 -4.28
N ALA A 132 21.83 11.67 -3.27
CA ALA A 132 22.34 12.73 -2.40
C ALA A 132 23.21 13.74 -3.16
N ALA A 133 23.91 13.30 -4.21
CA ALA A 133 24.73 14.13 -5.09
C ALA A 133 24.05 14.44 -6.43
N TRP A 134 22.71 14.31 -6.53
CA TRP A 134 22.00 14.42 -7.80
C TRP A 134 22.05 15.85 -8.34
N PRO A 135 22.53 16.07 -9.58
CA PRO A 135 22.62 17.41 -10.15
C PRO A 135 21.24 17.95 -10.54
N ALA A 136 21.11 19.28 -10.61
CA ALA A 136 19.89 19.93 -11.09
C ALA A 136 19.55 19.56 -12.56
N ALA A 137 20.57 19.30 -13.37
CA ALA A 137 20.45 18.88 -14.77
C ALA A 137 21.28 17.60 -15.01
N PRO A 138 20.77 16.41 -14.67
CA PRO A 138 21.50 15.16 -14.86
C PRO A 138 21.63 14.81 -16.34
N SER A 139 22.80 14.26 -16.71
CA SER A 139 23.04 13.75 -18.06
C SER A 139 22.24 12.46 -18.33
N ALA A 140 22.08 12.11 -19.61
CA ALA A 140 21.44 10.85 -19.98
C ALA A 140 22.19 9.63 -19.41
N GLY A 141 23.52 9.66 -19.39
CA GLY A 141 24.34 8.61 -18.79
C GLY A 141 24.12 8.47 -17.27
N GLN A 142 23.94 9.59 -16.55
CA GLN A 142 23.59 9.54 -15.13
C GLN A 142 22.21 8.89 -14.90
N ARG A 143 21.21 9.20 -15.74
CA ARG A 143 19.88 8.56 -15.65
C ARG A 143 19.93 7.07 -15.95
N ARG A 144 20.64 6.65 -17.00
CA ARG A 144 20.86 5.21 -17.29
C ARG A 144 21.57 4.49 -16.16
N LYS A 145 22.61 5.12 -15.58
CA LYS A 145 23.29 4.59 -14.40
C LYS A 145 22.33 4.42 -13.23
N LEU A 146 21.57 5.45 -12.89
CA LEU A 146 20.60 5.38 -11.80
C LEU A 146 19.50 4.32 -12.07
N ALA A 147 19.04 4.17 -13.31
CA ALA A 147 18.10 3.11 -13.69
C ALA A 147 18.70 1.70 -13.46
N SER A 148 19.96 1.47 -13.84
CA SER A 148 20.65 0.20 -13.60
C SER A 148 20.80 -0.10 -12.11
N LEU A 149 21.10 0.93 -11.31
CA LEU A 149 21.24 0.80 -9.86
C LEU A 149 19.91 0.48 -9.19
N PHE A 150 18.81 1.10 -9.61
CA PHE A 150 17.48 0.73 -9.12
C PHE A 150 17.09 -0.71 -9.48
N LEU A 151 17.39 -1.19 -10.70
CA LEU A 151 17.14 -2.60 -11.05
C LEU A 151 17.95 -3.56 -10.17
N ALA A 152 19.21 -3.24 -9.89
CA ALA A 152 20.07 -4.04 -9.00
C ALA A 152 19.62 -3.96 -7.54
N ALA A 153 19.10 -2.81 -7.11
CA ALA A 153 18.53 -2.58 -5.78
C ALA A 153 17.15 -3.22 -5.59
N GLY A 154 16.58 -3.88 -6.61
CA GLY A 154 15.25 -4.49 -6.53
C GLY A 154 14.08 -3.49 -6.62
N GLU A 155 14.30 -2.34 -7.29
CA GLU A 155 13.39 -1.20 -7.35
C GLU A 155 12.94 -0.90 -8.81
N PRO A 156 12.28 -1.84 -9.51
CA PRO A 156 12.01 -1.72 -10.95
C PRO A 156 11.12 -0.53 -11.32
N ALA A 157 10.18 -0.13 -10.46
CA ALA A 157 9.33 1.03 -10.71
C ALA A 157 10.14 2.34 -10.65
N SER A 158 11.11 2.47 -9.74
CA SER A 158 12.02 3.61 -9.69
C SER A 158 13.00 3.62 -10.88
N ALA A 159 13.44 2.45 -11.34
CA ALA A 159 14.18 2.35 -12.60
C ALA A 159 13.36 2.83 -13.80
N MET A 160 12.06 2.51 -13.82
CA MET A 160 11.13 2.99 -14.84
C MET A 160 11.01 4.51 -14.86
N VAL A 161 11.00 5.17 -13.70
CA VAL A 161 11.01 6.65 -13.62
C VAL A 161 12.20 7.22 -14.38
N GLN A 162 13.40 6.67 -14.17
CA GLN A 162 14.60 7.13 -14.87
C GLN A 162 14.54 6.85 -16.38
N TRP A 163 14.05 5.68 -16.77
CA TRP A 163 13.87 5.30 -18.17
C TRP A 163 12.91 6.24 -18.91
N LEU A 164 11.79 6.59 -18.28
CA LEU A 164 10.78 7.49 -18.86
C LEU A 164 11.25 8.95 -18.95
N ARG A 165 12.19 9.36 -18.08
CA ARG A 165 12.79 10.70 -18.09
C ARG A 165 13.97 10.84 -19.07
N LEU A 166 14.39 9.78 -19.74
CA LEU A 166 15.32 9.85 -20.87
C LEU A 166 14.59 10.31 -22.15
N PRO A 167 15.24 11.15 -22.98
CA PRO A 167 14.91 11.29 -24.40
C PRO A 167 14.79 9.93 -25.08
N VAL A 168 13.92 9.79 -26.08
CA VAL A 168 13.62 8.49 -26.71
C VAL A 168 14.86 7.90 -27.38
N ASP A 169 15.72 8.74 -27.96
CA ASP A 169 16.99 8.39 -28.57
C ASP A 169 18.07 7.99 -27.56
N GLU A 170 17.95 8.38 -26.30
CA GLU A 170 18.87 8.02 -25.19
C GLU A 170 18.43 6.75 -24.43
N ARG A 171 17.30 6.16 -24.81
CA ARG A 171 16.76 4.90 -24.25
C ARG A 171 17.41 3.68 -24.89
N HIS A 172 18.70 3.51 -24.61
CA HIS A 172 19.51 2.38 -25.09
C HIS A 172 20.46 1.86 -24.00
N ALA A 173 21.19 0.80 -24.31
CA ALA A 173 22.19 0.23 -23.42
C ALA A 173 23.38 1.19 -23.22
N GLY A 174 23.98 1.17 -22.04
CA GLY A 174 25.05 2.07 -21.63
C GLY A 174 24.99 2.38 -20.12
N ASP A 175 26.12 2.80 -19.56
CA ASP A 175 26.21 3.33 -18.20
C ASP A 175 25.73 2.35 -17.10
N GLY A 176 25.81 1.04 -17.32
CA GLY A 176 25.34 -0.01 -16.41
C GLY A 176 24.07 -0.72 -16.87
N LEU A 177 23.35 -0.19 -17.86
CA LEU A 177 22.32 -0.93 -18.58
C LEU A 177 22.97 -1.74 -19.70
N ASN A 178 22.72 -3.05 -19.75
CA ASN A 178 22.97 -3.88 -20.93
C ASN A 178 21.66 -4.07 -21.71
N ASP A 179 21.73 -4.71 -22.88
CA ASP A 179 20.56 -4.95 -23.73
C ASP A 179 19.44 -5.72 -23.00
N LYS A 180 19.82 -6.62 -22.07
CA LYS A 180 18.84 -7.38 -21.28
C LYS A 180 18.05 -6.48 -20.33
N LEU A 181 18.71 -5.54 -19.66
CA LEU A 181 18.05 -4.59 -18.77
C LEU A 181 17.19 -3.58 -19.54
N VAL A 182 17.63 -3.20 -20.74
CA VAL A 182 16.81 -2.37 -21.65
C VAL A 182 15.54 -3.12 -22.08
N GLU A 183 15.66 -4.40 -22.46
CA GLU A 183 14.51 -5.26 -22.78
C GLU A 183 13.55 -5.35 -21.59
N VAL A 184 14.07 -5.52 -20.38
CA VAL A 184 13.28 -5.52 -19.14
C VAL A 184 12.50 -4.21 -18.98
N LEU A 185 13.14 -3.06 -19.10
CA LEU A 185 12.47 -1.76 -18.96
C LEU A 185 11.38 -1.58 -20.03
N ASN A 186 11.64 -1.96 -21.29
CA ASN A 186 10.63 -1.87 -22.34
C ASN A 186 9.42 -2.78 -22.06
N LYS A 187 9.63 -3.99 -21.55
CA LYS A 187 8.55 -4.89 -21.13
C LYS A 187 7.76 -4.36 -19.94
N LEU A 188 8.44 -3.81 -18.94
CA LEU A 188 7.78 -3.21 -17.77
C LEU A 188 6.88 -2.04 -18.17
N ARG A 189 7.30 -1.21 -19.14
CA ARG A 189 6.49 -0.10 -19.67
C ARG A 189 5.15 -0.56 -20.26
N GLU A 190 5.12 -1.75 -20.84
CA GLU A 190 3.92 -2.34 -21.46
C GLU A 190 3.09 -3.18 -20.46
N LYS A 191 3.67 -3.51 -19.29
CA LYS A 191 3.02 -4.34 -18.29
C LYS A 191 1.81 -3.61 -17.71
N ARG A 192 0.65 -4.27 -17.79
CA ARG A 192 -0.61 -3.78 -17.20
C ARG A 192 -0.55 -3.90 -15.67
N ASN A 193 -0.01 -2.87 -15.04
CA ASN A 193 0.23 -2.75 -13.60
C ASN A 193 0.42 -1.26 -13.25
N GLU A 194 -0.11 -0.86 -12.11
CA GLU A 194 -0.16 0.53 -11.65
C GLU A 194 1.21 1.16 -11.46
N ASP A 195 2.20 0.40 -11.02
CA ASP A 195 3.54 0.89 -10.78
C ASP A 195 4.15 1.44 -12.07
N TYR A 196 3.87 0.78 -13.19
CA TYR A 196 4.46 1.10 -14.50
C TYR A 196 3.54 1.95 -15.39
N GLN A 197 2.22 1.88 -15.22
CA GLN A 197 1.26 2.64 -16.03
C GLN A 197 0.71 3.90 -15.34
N ILE A 198 0.85 4.02 -14.02
CA ILE A 198 0.39 5.19 -13.24
C ILE A 198 1.55 5.79 -12.45
N ALA A 199 2.14 5.06 -11.51
CA ALA A 199 3.07 5.62 -10.53
C ALA A 199 4.36 6.14 -11.17
N ALA A 200 5.07 5.32 -11.95
CA ALA A 200 6.30 5.72 -12.60
C ALA A 200 6.10 6.82 -13.67
N PRO A 201 5.09 6.75 -14.57
CA PRO A 201 4.79 7.85 -15.47
C PRO A 201 4.40 9.15 -14.74
N LEU A 202 3.64 9.06 -13.65
CA LEU A 202 3.27 10.23 -12.85
C LEU A 202 4.49 10.83 -12.15
N ALA A 203 5.36 10.00 -11.57
CA ALA A 203 6.62 10.42 -10.98
C ALA A 203 7.52 11.11 -12.01
N ALA A 204 7.65 10.53 -13.21
CA ALA A 204 8.41 11.12 -14.30
C ALA A 204 7.84 12.49 -14.73
N ARG A 205 6.52 12.59 -14.89
CA ARG A 205 5.80 13.84 -15.21
C ARG A 205 5.98 14.91 -14.14
N CYS A 206 5.99 14.52 -12.86
CA CYS A 206 6.17 15.42 -11.72
C CYS A 206 7.65 15.76 -11.44
N GLY A 207 8.59 15.21 -12.19
CA GLY A 207 10.02 15.46 -12.01
C GLY A 207 10.66 14.74 -10.83
N HIS A 208 10.05 13.66 -10.33
CA HIS A 208 10.61 12.83 -9.26
C HIS A 208 11.70 11.91 -9.81
N GLU A 209 12.61 11.49 -8.93
CA GLU A 209 13.68 10.54 -9.30
C GLU A 209 13.36 9.09 -8.91
N ARG A 210 12.33 8.88 -8.07
CA ARG A 210 11.91 7.56 -7.60
C ARG A 210 10.46 7.54 -7.16
N VAL A 211 9.94 6.33 -7.03
CA VAL A 211 8.75 6.02 -6.24
C VAL A 211 9.20 5.27 -4.97
N TYR A 212 8.28 5.08 -4.02
CA TYR A 212 8.59 4.49 -2.71
C TYR A 212 7.76 3.22 -2.50
N PRO A 213 8.37 2.02 -2.59
CA PRO A 213 7.67 0.79 -2.23
C PRO A 213 7.29 0.84 -0.74
N MET A 214 6.04 0.51 -0.44
CA MET A 214 5.53 0.56 0.94
C MET A 214 4.90 -0.75 1.41
N ASP A 215 4.77 -1.75 0.54
CA ASP A 215 4.20 -3.03 0.93
C ASP A 215 5.07 -3.75 1.99
N ASP A 216 4.49 -4.69 2.73
CA ASP A 216 5.21 -5.46 3.73
C ASP A 216 4.66 -6.88 3.98
N HIS A 217 5.35 -7.85 3.35
CA HIS A 217 5.07 -9.27 3.48
C HIS A 217 5.87 -9.97 4.60
N THR A 218 6.47 -9.23 5.53
CA THR A 218 7.07 -9.86 6.73
C THR A 218 5.99 -10.34 7.72
N SER A 219 4.71 -10.06 7.43
CA SER A 219 3.56 -10.45 8.24
C SER A 219 3.03 -11.83 7.84
N ASP A 220 3.36 -12.26 6.61
CA ASP A 220 3.09 -13.59 6.09
C ASP A 220 3.60 -14.64 7.06
N SER A 221 2.77 -15.65 7.26
CA SER A 221 3.04 -16.79 8.13
C SER A 221 2.53 -18.05 7.45
N PRO A 222 3.21 -19.20 7.62
CA PRO A 222 2.69 -20.47 7.16
C PRO A 222 1.34 -20.74 7.82
N VAL A 223 0.42 -21.32 7.04
CA VAL A 223 -0.87 -21.81 7.53
C VAL A 223 -0.81 -23.33 7.54
N ASP A 224 -0.99 -23.95 8.71
CA ASP A 224 -0.83 -25.40 8.91
C ASP A 224 -1.67 -26.25 7.93
N ASP A 225 -2.91 -25.83 7.67
CA ASP A 225 -3.76 -26.40 6.63
C ASP A 225 -4.24 -25.29 5.67
N ALA A 226 -3.38 -24.95 4.71
CA ALA A 226 -3.65 -23.92 3.71
C ALA A 226 -4.90 -24.23 2.86
N LYS A 227 -5.21 -25.52 2.64
CA LYS A 227 -6.39 -25.92 1.85
C LYS A 227 -7.67 -25.66 2.63
N ALA A 228 -7.76 -26.16 3.87
CA ALA A 228 -8.94 -25.93 4.70
C ALA A 228 -9.15 -24.44 4.99
N SER A 229 -8.08 -23.70 5.24
CA SER A 229 -8.12 -22.24 5.38
C SER A 229 -8.68 -21.57 4.14
N GLY A 230 -8.16 -21.91 2.95
CA GLY A 230 -8.66 -21.36 1.68
C GLY A 230 -10.14 -21.67 1.44
N GLU A 231 -10.58 -22.90 1.70
CA GLU A 231 -11.99 -23.29 1.58
C GLU A 231 -12.90 -22.53 2.56
N ALA A 232 -12.45 -22.34 3.80
CA ALA A 232 -13.18 -21.59 4.82
C ALA A 232 -13.35 -20.12 4.45
N ILE A 233 -12.28 -19.45 4.00
CA ILE A 233 -12.32 -18.04 3.56
C ILE A 233 -13.19 -17.89 2.31
N MET A 234 -13.03 -18.77 1.31
CA MET A 234 -13.86 -18.74 0.09
C MET A 234 -15.35 -18.90 0.41
N LYS A 235 -15.70 -19.72 1.40
CA LYS A 235 -17.07 -19.86 1.87
C LYS A 235 -17.57 -18.60 2.59
N ALA A 236 -16.73 -17.94 3.40
CA ALA A 236 -17.09 -16.67 4.03
C ALA A 236 -17.35 -15.56 2.99
N TRP A 237 -16.61 -15.57 1.89
CA TRP A 237 -16.79 -14.64 0.76
C TRP A 237 -17.99 -14.95 -0.13
N ASP A 238 -18.70 -16.07 0.08
CA ASP A 238 -20.00 -16.32 -0.54
C ASP A 238 -21.09 -15.53 0.20
N ASN A 239 -21.10 -14.22 0.00
CA ASN A 239 -22.00 -13.31 0.69
C ASN A 239 -22.60 -12.21 -0.24
N PRO A 240 -23.71 -11.56 0.17
CA PRO A 240 -24.38 -10.56 -0.65
C PRO A 240 -23.52 -9.34 -1.00
N PHE A 241 -22.54 -8.96 -0.16
CA PHE A 241 -21.69 -7.80 -0.39
C PHE A 241 -20.66 -8.06 -1.47
N VAL A 242 -20.02 -9.25 -1.49
CA VAL A 242 -19.15 -9.69 -2.59
C VAL A 242 -19.95 -9.77 -3.90
N ALA A 243 -21.15 -10.35 -3.86
CA ALA A 243 -22.01 -10.41 -5.04
C ALA A 243 -22.43 -9.02 -5.56
N ALA A 244 -22.71 -8.07 -4.66
CA ALA A 244 -23.01 -6.70 -5.03
C ALA A 244 -21.80 -5.97 -5.63
N GLY A 245 -20.61 -6.12 -5.02
CA GLY A 245 -19.36 -5.56 -5.54
C GLY A 245 -19.04 -6.09 -6.94
N ARG A 246 -19.20 -7.39 -7.18
CA ARG A 246 -19.00 -7.98 -8.51
C ARG A 246 -19.93 -7.36 -9.57
N ARG A 247 -21.20 -7.09 -9.24
CA ARG A 247 -22.14 -6.43 -10.16
C ARG A 247 -21.76 -4.99 -10.42
N GLU A 248 -21.30 -4.26 -9.41
CA GLU A 248 -20.77 -2.89 -9.55
C GLU A 248 -19.55 -2.88 -10.48
N ASP A 249 -18.59 -3.78 -10.26
CA ASP A 249 -17.41 -3.94 -11.11
C ASP A 249 -17.76 -4.28 -12.55
N GLU A 250 -18.70 -5.21 -12.77
CA GLU A 250 -19.16 -5.59 -14.10
C GLU A 250 -19.81 -4.41 -14.83
N ALA A 251 -20.61 -3.61 -14.14
CA ALA A 251 -21.20 -2.39 -14.72
C ALA A 251 -20.12 -1.36 -15.10
N LEU A 252 -19.10 -1.18 -14.26
CA LEU A 252 -17.98 -0.26 -14.53
C LEU A 252 -17.10 -0.72 -15.70
N ARG A 253 -16.96 -2.03 -15.91
CA ARG A 253 -16.16 -2.60 -17.01
C ARG A 253 -16.64 -2.14 -18.39
N GLY A 254 -17.93 -1.91 -18.56
CA GLY A 254 -18.49 -1.39 -19.82
C GLY A 254 -17.95 0.00 -20.22
N GLY A 255 -17.47 0.80 -19.25
CA GLY A 255 -16.95 2.15 -19.49
C GLY A 255 -15.45 2.23 -19.78
N LEU A 256 -14.69 1.14 -19.62
CA LEU A 256 -13.21 1.16 -19.65
C LEU A 256 -12.60 1.53 -21.01
N GLY A 257 -13.41 1.56 -22.07
CA GLY A 257 -13.01 2.03 -23.39
C GLY A 257 -12.85 3.55 -23.51
N THR A 258 -13.15 4.32 -22.45
CA THR A 258 -13.08 5.79 -22.46
C THR A 258 -12.37 6.33 -21.22
N PRO A 259 -11.71 7.51 -21.31
CA PRO A 259 -11.10 8.13 -20.13
C PRO A 259 -12.12 8.45 -19.02
N SER A 260 -13.33 8.87 -19.38
CA SER A 260 -14.40 9.15 -18.43
C SER A 260 -14.89 7.90 -17.70
N GLY A 261 -14.97 6.76 -18.38
CA GLY A 261 -15.39 5.51 -17.75
C GLY A 261 -14.33 4.92 -16.83
N VAL A 262 -13.04 5.05 -17.19
CA VAL A 262 -11.93 4.73 -16.27
C VAL A 262 -11.98 5.62 -15.03
N LEU A 263 -12.19 6.93 -15.19
CA LEU A 263 -12.34 7.84 -14.05
C LEU A 263 -13.57 7.48 -13.18
N ALA A 264 -14.69 7.07 -13.78
CA ALA A 264 -15.86 6.60 -13.04
C ALA A 264 -15.56 5.36 -12.19
N MET A 265 -14.78 4.42 -12.71
CA MET A 265 -14.30 3.26 -11.94
C MET A 265 -13.44 3.70 -10.75
N TYR A 266 -12.46 4.58 -10.96
CA TYR A 266 -11.64 5.09 -9.85
C TYR A 266 -12.47 5.85 -8.81
N ARG A 267 -13.50 6.61 -9.21
CA ARG A 267 -14.43 7.25 -8.27
C ARG A 267 -15.18 6.22 -7.43
N ALA A 268 -15.67 5.15 -8.03
CA ALA A 268 -16.41 4.11 -7.30
C ALA A 268 -15.55 3.44 -6.22
N TYR A 269 -14.30 3.07 -6.56
CA TYR A 269 -13.36 2.47 -5.61
C TYR A 269 -12.84 3.43 -4.54
N ASN A 270 -12.92 4.73 -4.78
CA ASN A 270 -12.44 5.75 -3.85
C ASN A 270 -13.57 6.53 -3.17
N ALA A 271 -14.82 6.11 -3.33
CA ALA A 271 -15.96 6.73 -2.66
C ALA A 271 -15.90 6.50 -1.14
N ALA A 272 -16.44 7.45 -0.36
CA ALA A 272 -16.45 7.34 1.10
C ALA A 272 -17.13 6.05 1.63
N SER A 273 -18.12 5.53 0.91
CA SER A 273 -18.81 4.28 1.24
C SER A 273 -18.05 3.01 0.84
N ALA A 274 -16.95 3.12 0.08
CA ALA A 274 -16.23 1.95 -0.43
C ALA A 274 -15.57 1.13 0.69
N ALA A 275 -14.98 1.80 1.69
CA ALA A 275 -14.30 1.12 2.79
C ALA A 275 -15.24 0.20 3.58
N GLU A 276 -16.46 0.66 3.92
CA GLU A 276 -17.44 -0.17 4.62
C GLU A 276 -17.92 -1.34 3.73
N ARG A 277 -18.10 -1.12 2.41
CA ARG A 277 -18.45 -2.20 1.49
C ARG A 277 -17.38 -3.29 1.46
N VAL A 278 -16.10 -2.90 1.33
CA VAL A 278 -14.97 -3.84 1.37
C VAL A 278 -14.95 -4.59 2.70
N PHE A 279 -15.07 -3.89 3.83
CA PHE A 279 -15.08 -4.53 5.15
C PHE A 279 -16.18 -5.59 5.23
N ARG A 280 -17.42 -5.26 4.88
CA ARG A 280 -18.54 -6.22 4.95
C ARG A 280 -18.40 -7.39 3.98
N ALA A 281 -17.78 -7.18 2.82
CA ALA A 281 -17.58 -8.20 1.81
C ALA A 281 -16.47 -9.18 2.18
N ASP A 282 -15.37 -8.67 2.71
CA ASP A 282 -14.14 -9.42 2.91
C ASP A 282 -13.86 -9.63 4.41
N PHE A 283 -13.21 -8.67 5.07
CA PHE A 283 -12.64 -8.83 6.40
C PHE A 283 -13.69 -9.09 7.49
N GLY A 284 -14.83 -8.42 7.43
CA GLY A 284 -15.94 -8.63 8.35
C GLY A 284 -16.58 -10.01 8.18
N ALA A 285 -16.70 -10.49 6.94
CA ALA A 285 -17.16 -11.86 6.68
C ALA A 285 -16.14 -12.90 7.16
N ALA A 286 -14.84 -12.66 6.92
CA ALA A 286 -13.78 -13.53 7.41
C ALA A 286 -13.70 -13.54 8.95
N LEU A 287 -13.86 -12.42 9.65
CA LEU A 287 -13.85 -12.38 11.12
C LEU A 287 -14.91 -13.28 11.76
N GLU A 288 -16.05 -13.42 11.10
CA GLU A 288 -17.19 -14.24 11.56
C GLU A 288 -17.15 -15.69 11.02
N GLU A 289 -16.07 -16.07 10.33
CA GLU A 289 -15.89 -17.44 9.82
C GLU A 289 -15.91 -18.47 10.98
N PRO A 290 -16.78 -19.50 10.94
CA PRO A 290 -17.12 -20.29 12.13
C PRO A 290 -16.22 -21.51 12.40
N SER A 291 -15.15 -21.73 11.63
CA SER A 291 -14.28 -22.88 11.82
C SER A 291 -13.72 -22.91 13.26
N PRO A 292 -13.61 -24.10 13.90
CA PRO A 292 -12.99 -24.23 15.21
C PRO A 292 -11.53 -23.72 15.26
N GLN A 293 -10.85 -23.72 14.12
CA GLN A 293 -9.50 -23.21 13.93
C GLN A 293 -9.43 -21.69 13.83
N HIS A 294 -10.57 -21.04 13.59
CA HIS A 294 -10.69 -19.60 13.38
C HIS A 294 -9.79 -19.08 12.24
N TYR A 295 -9.78 -19.79 11.10
CA TYR A 295 -8.99 -19.41 9.92
C TYR A 295 -9.23 -17.96 9.50
N GLY A 296 -10.49 -17.53 9.55
CA GLY A 296 -10.90 -16.15 9.32
C GLY A 296 -10.19 -15.10 10.19
N ARG A 297 -10.06 -15.35 11.49
CA ARG A 297 -9.34 -14.45 12.41
C ARG A 297 -7.84 -14.40 12.10
N GLY A 298 -7.25 -15.53 11.72
CA GLY A 298 -5.86 -15.60 11.28
C GLY A 298 -5.61 -14.79 10.00
N TYR A 299 -6.48 -14.94 9.00
CA TYR A 299 -6.44 -14.18 7.75
C TYR A 299 -6.49 -12.67 8.01
N VAL A 300 -7.45 -12.21 8.83
CA VAL A 300 -7.62 -10.78 9.12
C VAL A 300 -6.47 -10.23 9.96
N ALA A 301 -5.99 -10.98 10.96
CA ALA A 301 -4.84 -10.54 11.77
C ALA A 301 -3.57 -10.36 10.94
N TYR A 302 -3.29 -11.28 10.01
CA TYR A 302 -2.22 -11.13 9.04
C TYR A 302 -2.41 -9.86 8.20
N TRP A 303 -3.59 -9.70 7.59
CA TRP A 303 -3.89 -8.59 6.70
C TRP A 303 -3.78 -7.22 7.41
N GLU A 304 -4.30 -7.10 8.63
CA GLU A 304 -4.19 -5.87 9.42
C GLU A 304 -2.74 -5.58 9.81
N THR A 305 -1.96 -6.61 10.14
CA THR A 305 -0.52 -6.47 10.42
C THR A 305 0.24 -5.95 9.20
N ARG A 306 -0.05 -6.48 7.99
CA ARG A 306 0.49 -5.96 6.73
C ARG A 306 0.16 -4.47 6.56
N ASN A 307 -1.09 -4.06 6.80
CA ASN A 307 -1.49 -2.65 6.66
C ASN A 307 -0.85 -1.71 7.69
N LEU A 308 -0.63 -2.16 8.92
CA LEU A 308 0.09 -1.38 9.93
C LEU A 308 1.55 -1.16 9.52
N ARG A 309 2.20 -2.18 8.94
CA ARG A 309 3.57 -2.05 8.41
C ARG A 309 3.62 -1.19 7.15
N MET A 310 2.65 -1.31 6.26
CA MET A 310 2.47 -0.41 5.13
C MET A 310 2.33 1.06 5.59
N ALA A 311 1.50 1.31 6.61
CA ALA A 311 1.36 2.65 7.18
C ALA A 311 2.68 3.16 7.77
N SER A 312 3.48 2.31 8.41
CA SER A 312 4.84 2.65 8.86
C SER A 312 5.75 3.06 7.70
N ASN A 313 5.76 2.30 6.61
CA ASN A 313 6.60 2.60 5.43
C ASN A 313 6.13 3.89 4.72
N ILE A 314 4.82 4.12 4.62
CA ILE A 314 4.27 5.39 4.10
C ILE A 314 4.69 6.55 5.00
N ARG A 315 4.66 6.36 6.33
CA ARG A 315 5.09 7.38 7.29
C ARG A 315 6.55 7.75 7.11
N GLU A 316 7.42 6.77 6.87
CA GLU A 316 8.83 7.00 6.55
C GLU A 316 8.98 7.84 5.26
N ALA A 317 8.29 7.46 4.18
CA ALA A 317 8.31 8.22 2.92
C ALA A 317 7.82 9.67 3.09
N MET A 318 6.80 9.91 3.92
CA MET A 318 6.31 11.27 4.25
C MET A 318 7.35 12.11 5.00
N SER A 319 8.18 11.48 5.83
CA SER A 319 9.17 12.19 6.67
C SER A 319 10.30 12.84 5.87
N LEU A 320 10.54 12.40 4.63
CA LEU A 320 11.64 12.87 3.78
C LEU A 320 11.51 14.34 3.39
N ARG A 321 10.29 14.89 3.35
CA ARG A 321 10.02 16.30 3.03
C ARG A 321 8.83 16.80 3.87
N PRO A 322 9.09 17.43 5.04
CA PRO A 322 8.03 17.99 5.87
C PRO A 322 7.16 18.98 5.10
N GLY A 323 5.84 18.94 5.33
CA GLY A 323 4.89 19.84 4.69
C GLY A 323 4.59 19.50 3.23
N SER A 324 4.84 18.26 2.81
CA SER A 324 4.70 17.85 1.41
C SER A 324 3.47 16.98 1.17
N ARG A 325 3.21 16.70 -0.12
CA ARG A 325 2.09 15.90 -0.60
C ARG A 325 2.56 14.50 -0.93
N THR A 326 2.01 13.48 -0.28
CA THR A 326 2.28 12.08 -0.59
C THR A 326 1.05 11.43 -1.19
N LEU A 327 1.20 10.90 -2.41
CA LEU A 327 0.21 10.04 -3.04
C LEU A 327 0.57 8.59 -2.73
N VAL A 328 -0.38 7.81 -2.23
CA VAL A 328 -0.27 6.35 -2.10
C VAL A 328 -1.13 5.71 -3.19
N ILE A 329 -0.58 4.76 -3.92
CA ILE A 329 -1.29 3.97 -4.94
C ILE A 329 -1.29 2.53 -4.47
N VAL A 330 -2.48 1.98 -4.22
CA VAL A 330 -2.67 0.68 -3.54
C VAL A 330 -3.98 0.04 -3.98
N GLY A 331 -4.11 -1.28 -3.88
CA GLY A 331 -5.37 -1.99 -4.02
C GLY A 331 -6.46 -1.39 -3.13
N ALA A 332 -7.66 -1.24 -3.68
CA ALA A 332 -8.75 -0.49 -3.04
C ALA A 332 -9.12 -1.01 -1.64
N ALA A 333 -8.88 -2.29 -1.36
CA ALA A 333 -9.15 -2.88 -0.06
C ALA A 333 -8.31 -2.28 1.09
N HIS A 334 -7.11 -1.77 0.80
CA HIS A 334 -6.21 -1.17 1.79
C HIS A 334 -6.57 0.27 2.15
N LYS A 335 -7.26 0.99 1.24
CA LYS A 335 -7.45 2.45 1.30
C LYS A 335 -7.98 2.92 2.65
N GLY A 336 -9.12 2.38 3.09
CA GLY A 336 -9.80 2.86 4.31
C GLY A 336 -8.96 2.65 5.57
N TYR A 337 -8.23 1.54 5.65
CA TYR A 337 -7.37 1.20 6.77
C TYR A 337 -6.14 2.12 6.82
N LEU A 338 -5.46 2.30 5.68
CA LEU A 338 -4.31 3.20 5.59
C LEU A 338 -4.69 4.64 5.92
N GLU A 339 -5.82 5.13 5.42
CA GLU A 339 -6.35 6.46 5.78
C GLU A 339 -6.61 6.56 7.28
N ALA A 340 -7.25 5.56 7.89
CA ALA A 340 -7.54 5.55 9.32
C ALA A 340 -6.26 5.55 10.18
N TYR A 341 -5.27 4.71 9.86
CA TYR A 341 -4.01 4.61 10.60
C TYR A 341 -3.17 5.88 10.45
N LEU A 342 -3.00 6.38 9.22
CA LEU A 342 -2.18 7.57 8.96
C LEU A 342 -2.85 8.85 9.46
N ASN A 343 -4.18 8.90 9.54
CA ASN A 343 -4.88 10.01 10.17
C ASN A 343 -4.63 10.10 11.69
N GLN A 344 -4.06 9.08 12.33
CA GLN A 344 -3.63 9.18 13.73
C GLN A 344 -2.30 9.93 13.88
N MET A 345 -1.51 10.10 12.81
CA MET A 345 -0.21 10.75 12.88
C MET A 345 -0.33 12.26 13.08
N HIS A 346 0.55 12.83 13.91
CA HIS A 346 0.43 14.21 14.39
C HIS A 346 0.48 15.28 13.29
N ASP A 347 1.30 15.13 12.28
CA ASP A 347 1.53 16.09 11.19
C ASP A 347 1.01 15.60 9.84
N ALA A 348 0.15 14.58 9.82
CA ALA A 348 -0.49 14.07 8.60
C ALA A 348 -1.96 14.50 8.51
N ARG A 349 -2.38 14.92 7.31
CA ARG A 349 -3.77 15.23 6.97
C ARG A 349 -4.20 14.41 5.76
N VAL A 350 -5.21 13.57 5.94
CA VAL A 350 -5.81 12.83 4.82
C VAL A 350 -6.63 13.77 3.95
N VAL A 351 -6.40 13.73 2.65
CA VAL A 351 -7.15 14.42 1.61
C VAL A 351 -7.99 13.38 0.87
N GLY A 352 -9.31 13.59 0.84
CA GLY A 352 -10.24 12.69 0.16
C GLY A 352 -9.92 12.59 -1.33
N THR A 353 -9.70 11.37 -1.82
CA THR A 353 -9.43 11.10 -3.24
C THR A 353 -10.63 11.46 -4.12
N ASP A 354 -11.85 11.25 -3.60
CA ASP A 354 -13.10 11.68 -4.22
C ASP A 354 -13.07 13.17 -4.60
N ALA A 355 -12.50 14.01 -3.74
CA ALA A 355 -12.40 15.45 -3.97
C ALA A 355 -11.52 15.79 -5.18
N ILE A 356 -10.45 15.03 -5.40
CA ILE A 356 -9.51 15.21 -6.52
C ILE A 356 -10.05 14.59 -7.81
N LEU A 357 -10.85 13.53 -7.71
CA LEU A 357 -11.40 12.82 -8.86
C LEU A 357 -12.71 13.40 -9.40
N ARG A 358 -13.33 14.42 -8.79
CA ARG A 358 -14.64 14.99 -9.21
C ARG A 358 -14.68 15.39 -10.69
N ALA A 359 -15.89 15.38 -11.26
CA ALA A 359 -16.13 15.96 -12.57
C ALA A 359 -16.24 17.48 -12.35
N GLU A 360 -15.70 18.26 -13.27
CA GLU A 360 -16.10 19.66 -13.38
C GLU A 360 -17.57 19.75 -13.80
#